data_AF-A0A1E5QA89-F1
#
_entry.id   AF-A0A1E5QA89-F1
#
_cell.length_a   1.000
_cell.length_b   1.000
_cell.length_c   1.000
_cell.angle_alpha   90.00
_cell.angle_beta   90.00
_cell.angle_gamma   90.00
#
_symmetry.space_group_name_H-M   'P 1'
#
loop_
_entity.id
_entity.type
_entity.pdbx_description
1 polymer ?
#
loop_
_entity_poly.entity_id
_entity_poly.type
_entity_poly.pdbx_seq_one_letter_code
_entity_poly.pdbx_strand_id
1 'polypeptide(L)'
;MLLESYKANGLIWLSNVSGLAGDQIEAFRGDLVIEFGEMHEASQTRNPPKKMIEQVVLLADGGKISFFAGFLEDLNTLEPFAARYAGDFADGATAVIYCVNIDEPMKVTLDGVTFTCIPMSEGLVWNELMDRLYIEKSDLKGQSPEQKIITVAAARGELSFKGETLDFVAASAKTNAAVREFSGAI
;
A
#
# COMPACT_ATOMS: atom_id res chain seq x y z
N MET A 1 11.56 14.69 -5.38
CA MET A 1 10.25 14.06 -5.57
C MET A 1 10.41 12.58 -5.32
N LEU A 2 9.61 12.04 -4.40
CA LEU A 2 9.72 10.66 -3.90
C LEU A 2 9.44 9.66 -5.04
N LEU A 3 8.39 9.88 -5.82
CA LEU A 3 7.97 8.96 -6.88
C LEU A 3 8.97 8.94 -8.05
N GLU A 4 9.58 10.08 -8.37
CA GLU A 4 10.67 10.12 -9.35
C GLU A 4 11.90 9.32 -8.87
N SER A 5 12.21 9.37 -7.57
CA SER A 5 13.25 8.51 -6.98
C SER A 5 12.87 7.04 -7.09
N TYR A 6 11.62 6.68 -6.78
CA TYR A 6 11.16 5.29 -6.90
C TYR A 6 11.25 4.79 -8.33
N LYS A 7 10.82 5.59 -9.30
CA LYS A 7 10.94 5.28 -10.72
C LYS A 7 12.39 5.10 -11.15
N ALA A 8 13.28 6.03 -10.79
CA ALA A 8 14.70 5.97 -11.13
C ALA A 8 15.40 4.73 -10.54
N ASN A 9 14.95 4.27 -9.36
CA ASN A 9 15.47 3.08 -8.70
C ASN A 9 14.74 1.78 -9.09
N GLY A 10 13.80 1.83 -10.05
CA GLY A 10 13.03 0.65 -10.50
C GLY A 10 12.06 0.10 -9.46
N LEU A 11 11.63 0.92 -8.49
CA LEU A 11 10.75 0.53 -7.40
C LEU A 11 9.26 0.57 -7.76
N ILE A 12 8.91 1.13 -8.91
CA ILE A 12 7.53 1.11 -9.44
C ILE A 12 7.44 -0.03 -10.44
N TRP A 13 6.63 -1.04 -10.13
CA TRP A 13 6.37 -2.17 -11.03
C TRP A 13 5.23 -1.87 -11.99
N LEU A 14 4.13 -1.35 -11.45
CA LEU A 14 2.94 -0.94 -12.19
C LEU A 14 2.55 0.46 -11.75
N SER A 15 2.11 1.30 -12.69
CA SER A 15 1.59 2.63 -12.40
C SER A 15 0.26 2.83 -13.12
N ASN A 16 -0.82 2.95 -12.35
CA ASN A 16 -2.14 3.36 -12.82
C ASN A 16 -2.33 4.88 -12.73
N VAL A 17 -1.76 5.50 -11.70
CA VAL A 17 -1.72 6.95 -11.48
C VAL A 17 -0.36 7.30 -10.90
N SER A 18 0.31 8.31 -11.43
CA SER A 18 1.57 8.83 -10.87
C SER A 18 1.76 10.25 -11.33
N GLY A 19 1.71 11.20 -10.40
CA GLY A 19 1.88 12.60 -10.76
C GLY A 19 1.71 13.55 -9.59
N LEU A 20 1.84 14.83 -9.90
CA LEU A 20 1.55 15.91 -8.96
C LEU A 20 0.05 16.09 -8.82
N ALA A 21 -0.39 16.20 -7.56
CA ALA A 21 -1.74 16.53 -7.16
C ALA A 21 -1.83 17.95 -6.52
N GLY A 22 -0.72 18.66 -6.48
CA GLY A 22 -0.52 20.02 -5.96
C GLY A 22 0.96 20.40 -6.13
N ASP A 23 1.40 21.51 -5.53
CA ASP A 23 2.78 22.02 -5.73
C ASP A 23 3.88 21.06 -5.26
N GLN A 24 3.66 20.36 -4.14
CA GLN A 24 4.60 19.38 -3.57
C GLN A 24 3.93 18.06 -3.18
N ILE A 25 2.68 17.87 -3.62
CA ILE A 25 1.89 16.69 -3.30
C ILE A 25 2.01 15.72 -4.46
N GLU A 26 2.57 14.56 -4.19
CA GLU A 26 2.72 13.45 -5.13
C GLU A 26 1.63 12.41 -4.84
N ALA A 27 0.91 12.00 -5.88
CA ALA A 27 -0.14 10.99 -5.76
C ALA A 27 0.18 9.80 -6.67
N PHE A 28 0.00 8.59 -6.11
CA PHE A 28 0.32 7.35 -6.78
C PHE A 28 -0.75 6.28 -6.57
N ARG A 29 -1.03 5.53 -7.64
CA ARG A 29 -1.69 4.23 -7.58
C ARG A 29 -0.98 3.24 -8.48
N GLY A 30 -0.76 2.03 -7.99
CA GLY A 30 -0.08 0.98 -8.73
C GLY A 30 0.57 -0.03 -7.80
N ASP A 31 1.69 -0.62 -8.21
CA ASP A 31 2.39 -1.63 -7.43
C ASP A 31 3.85 -1.25 -7.21
N LEU A 32 4.35 -1.52 -6.01
CA LEU A 32 5.72 -1.20 -5.61
C LEU A 32 6.54 -2.46 -5.33
N VAL A 33 7.81 -2.42 -5.75
CA VAL A 33 8.76 -3.54 -5.64
C VAL A 33 9.35 -3.62 -4.24
N ILE A 34 9.10 -4.71 -3.52
CA ILE A 34 9.74 -4.98 -2.23
C ILE A 34 11.07 -5.72 -2.43
N GLU A 35 11.10 -6.71 -3.30
CA GLU A 35 12.30 -7.49 -3.60
C GLU A 35 12.43 -7.66 -5.12
N PHE A 36 13.57 -7.24 -5.66
CA PHE A 36 13.84 -7.33 -7.09
C PHE A 36 13.96 -8.79 -7.55
N GLY A 37 13.50 -9.04 -8.77
CA GLY A 37 13.86 -10.25 -9.50
C GLY A 37 15.35 -10.30 -9.82
N GLU A 38 15.82 -11.52 -10.10
CA GLU A 38 17.19 -11.77 -10.54
C GLU A 38 17.50 -11.01 -11.83
N MET A 39 18.74 -10.56 -11.95
CA MET A 39 19.25 -9.89 -13.15
C MET A 39 19.74 -10.95 -14.13
N HIS A 40 19.21 -10.93 -15.35
CA HIS A 40 19.75 -11.73 -16.45
C HIS A 40 20.94 -10.99 -17.07
N GLU A 41 22.15 -11.51 -16.85
CA GLU A 41 23.38 -10.86 -17.32
C GLU A 41 23.43 -10.72 -18.86
N ALA A 42 22.88 -11.70 -19.59
CA ALA A 42 22.92 -11.72 -21.05
C ALA A 42 21.99 -10.69 -21.70
N SER A 43 20.77 -10.52 -21.17
CA SER A 43 19.78 -9.59 -21.71
C SER A 43 19.80 -8.23 -21.01
N GLN A 44 20.52 -8.09 -19.89
CA GLN A 44 20.49 -6.93 -19.01
C GLN A 44 19.05 -6.57 -18.57
N THR A 45 18.19 -7.57 -18.44
CA THR A 45 16.80 -7.42 -17.99
C THR A 45 16.62 -8.10 -16.63
N ARG A 46 15.70 -7.58 -15.82
CA ARG A 46 15.31 -8.23 -14.55
C ARG A 46 14.15 -9.19 -14.78
N ASN A 47 14.16 -10.29 -14.05
CA ASN A 47 12.95 -11.07 -13.80
C ASN A 47 11.88 -10.20 -13.10
N PRO A 48 10.60 -10.62 -13.14
CA PRO A 48 9.57 -10.02 -12.29
C PRO A 48 10.03 -9.96 -10.81
N PRO A 49 9.55 -8.98 -10.04
CA PRO A 49 9.81 -8.88 -8.61
C PRO A 49 9.55 -10.19 -7.88
N LYS A 50 10.42 -10.53 -6.93
CA LYS A 50 10.21 -11.67 -6.03
C LYS A 50 9.09 -11.37 -5.03
N LYS A 51 9.00 -10.12 -4.58
CA LYS A 51 7.96 -9.61 -3.68
C LYS A 51 7.57 -8.20 -4.09
N MET A 52 6.29 -7.90 -3.95
CA MET A 52 5.70 -6.60 -4.22
C MET A 52 4.57 -6.32 -3.25
N ILE A 53 4.25 -5.05 -3.07
CA ILE A 53 2.98 -4.63 -2.48
C ILE A 53 2.08 -4.15 -3.62
N GLU A 54 0.88 -4.70 -3.67
CA GLU A 54 -0.04 -4.50 -4.77
C GLU A 54 -1.08 -3.43 -4.44
N GLN A 55 -1.67 -2.85 -5.49
CA GLN A 55 -2.83 -1.95 -5.40
C GLN A 55 -2.61 -0.77 -4.43
N VAL A 56 -1.38 -0.26 -4.42
CA VAL A 56 -0.98 0.85 -3.58
C VAL A 56 -1.84 2.07 -3.90
N VAL A 57 -2.23 2.79 -2.86
CA VAL A 57 -2.76 4.15 -2.90
C VAL A 57 -1.87 4.99 -1.99
N LEU A 58 -1.12 5.92 -2.56
CA LEU A 58 -0.10 6.67 -1.85
C LEU A 58 -0.28 8.17 -2.11
N LEU A 59 -0.23 8.94 -1.04
CA LEU A 59 -0.05 10.39 -1.08
C LEU A 59 1.24 10.74 -0.33
N ALA A 60 2.14 11.45 -1.00
CA ALA A 60 3.33 12.00 -0.39
C ALA A 60 3.30 13.53 -0.45
N ASP A 61 3.72 14.17 0.63
CA ASP A 61 3.83 15.63 0.77
C ASP A 61 5.25 15.98 1.19
N GLY A 62 5.88 16.92 0.50
CA GLY A 62 7.27 17.31 0.76
C GLY A 62 8.27 16.14 0.65
N GLY A 63 7.96 15.12 -0.15
CA GLY A 63 8.78 13.91 -0.31
C GLY A 63 8.64 12.87 0.81
N LYS A 64 7.64 12.99 1.69
CA LYS A 64 7.31 12.00 2.72
C LYS A 64 5.90 11.46 2.54
N ILE A 65 5.72 10.16 2.74
CA ILE A 65 4.43 9.48 2.63
C ILE A 65 3.55 9.89 3.81
N SER A 66 2.43 10.56 3.53
CA SER A 66 1.45 10.99 4.55
C SER A 66 0.24 10.07 4.62
N PHE A 67 -0.08 9.39 3.51
CA PHE A 67 -1.13 8.39 3.41
C PHE A 67 -0.66 7.22 2.54
N PHE A 68 -0.91 6.00 3.02
CA PHE A 68 -0.59 4.77 2.34
C PHE A 68 -1.68 3.74 2.57
N ALA A 69 -2.08 3.06 1.49
CA ALA A 69 -2.80 1.82 1.56
C ALA A 69 -2.21 0.83 0.54
N GLY A 70 -2.21 -0.47 0.83
CA GLY A 70 -1.76 -1.49 -0.12
C GLY A 70 -2.23 -2.89 0.25
N PHE A 71 -1.89 -3.87 -0.59
CA PHE A 71 -2.31 -5.26 -0.45
C PHE A 71 -1.13 -6.21 -0.36
N LEU A 72 -1.17 -7.14 0.60
CA LEU A 72 -0.21 -8.22 0.79
C LEU A 72 -0.93 -9.56 0.92
N GLU A 73 -0.46 -10.59 0.21
CA GLU A 73 -0.98 -11.95 0.40
C GLU A 73 -0.51 -12.56 1.72
N ASP A 74 0.73 -12.25 2.13
CA ASP A 74 1.34 -12.74 3.37
C ASP A 74 1.79 -11.57 4.25
N LEU A 75 1.30 -11.50 5.48
CA LEU A 75 1.70 -10.51 6.49
C LEU A 75 3.22 -10.50 6.71
N ASN A 76 3.91 -11.64 6.55
CA ASN A 76 5.37 -11.69 6.69
C ASN A 76 6.11 -10.88 5.62
N THR A 77 5.41 -10.49 4.54
CA THR A 77 5.94 -9.55 3.54
C THR A 77 5.97 -8.11 4.05
N LEU A 78 5.31 -7.80 5.18
CA LEU A 78 5.35 -6.48 5.81
C LEU A 78 6.74 -6.10 6.31
N GLU A 79 7.54 -7.06 6.82
CA GLU A 79 8.90 -6.79 7.29
C GLU A 79 9.85 -6.33 6.17
N PRO A 80 10.02 -7.06 5.05
CA PRO A 80 10.84 -6.57 3.95
C PRO A 80 10.25 -5.31 3.29
N PHE A 81 8.93 -5.08 3.36
CA PHE A 81 8.33 -3.82 2.97
C PHE A 81 8.77 -2.66 3.87
N ALA A 82 8.65 -2.82 5.20
CA ALA A 82 9.04 -1.80 6.17
C ALA A 82 10.53 -1.48 6.07
N ALA A 83 11.38 -2.50 5.97
CA ALA A 83 12.82 -2.34 5.80
C ALA A 83 13.20 -1.49 4.56
N ARG A 84 12.36 -1.52 3.51
CA ARG A 84 12.58 -0.73 2.29
C ARG A 84 11.96 0.67 2.36
N TYR A 85 10.76 0.80 2.91
CA TYR A 85 9.93 1.98 2.71
C TYR A 85 9.62 2.78 3.98
N ALA A 86 9.80 2.21 5.18
CA ALA A 86 9.42 2.87 6.44
C ALA A 86 10.11 4.24 6.62
N GLY A 87 11.36 4.37 6.17
CA GLY A 87 12.11 5.63 6.21
C GLY A 87 11.50 6.77 5.38
N ASP A 88 10.60 6.46 4.44
CA ASP A 88 9.93 7.46 3.60
C ASP A 88 8.60 7.94 4.19
N PHE A 89 8.10 7.32 5.26
CA PHE A 89 6.87 7.76 5.93
C PHE A 89 7.12 9.04 6.73
N ALA A 90 6.11 9.91 6.73
CA ALA A 90 6.03 11.03 7.65
C ALA A 90 5.63 10.54 9.06
N ASP A 91 6.04 11.29 10.08
CA ASP A 91 5.53 11.05 11.43
C ASP A 91 4.00 11.18 11.46
N GLY A 92 3.32 10.20 12.05
CA GLY A 92 1.85 10.17 12.13
C GLY A 92 1.15 9.88 10.79
N ALA A 93 1.87 9.42 9.78
CA ALA A 93 1.27 8.96 8.53
C ALA A 93 0.22 7.86 8.78
N THR A 94 -0.83 7.85 7.96
CA THR A 94 -1.81 6.77 7.96
C THR A 94 -1.36 5.67 7.02
N ALA A 95 -1.15 4.46 7.54
CA ALA A 95 -0.71 3.30 6.77
C ALA A 95 -1.68 2.13 6.96
N VAL A 96 -2.34 1.71 5.89
CA VAL A 96 -3.30 0.60 5.88
C VAL A 96 -2.77 -0.52 4.99
N ILE A 97 -2.84 -1.76 5.46
CA ILE A 97 -2.43 -2.94 4.71
C ILE A 97 -3.59 -3.92 4.71
N TYR A 98 -4.17 -4.16 3.55
CA TYR A 98 -5.09 -5.27 3.36
C TYR A 98 -4.28 -6.54 3.20
N CYS A 99 -4.60 -7.57 3.99
CA CYS A 99 -3.82 -8.78 4.07
C CYS A 99 -4.68 -10.03 4.03
N VAL A 100 -4.26 -11.05 3.28
CA VAL A 100 -5.06 -12.27 3.12
C VAL A 100 -4.94 -13.19 4.32
N ASN A 101 -3.73 -13.47 4.78
CA ASN A 101 -3.46 -14.56 5.72
C ASN A 101 -3.60 -14.16 7.21
N ILE A 102 -4.54 -13.28 7.53
CA ILE A 102 -4.91 -12.89 8.90
C ILE A 102 -6.42 -12.98 9.09
N ASP A 103 -6.89 -13.27 10.30
CA ASP A 103 -8.33 -13.43 10.59
C ASP A 103 -8.97 -12.17 11.20
N GLU A 104 -8.19 -11.36 11.91
CA GLU A 104 -8.67 -10.18 12.64
C GLU A 104 -7.83 -8.94 12.32
N PRO A 105 -8.44 -7.74 12.29
CA PRO A 105 -7.68 -6.51 12.17
C PRO A 105 -6.69 -6.33 13.33
N MET A 106 -5.49 -5.88 13.01
CA MET A 106 -4.44 -5.62 14.00
C MET A 106 -3.62 -4.39 13.62
N LYS A 107 -2.91 -3.82 14.58
CA LYS A 107 -1.93 -2.75 14.35
C LYS A 107 -0.55 -3.33 14.56
N VAL A 108 0.33 -3.20 13.58
CA VAL A 108 1.71 -3.69 13.67
C VAL A 108 2.64 -2.50 13.67
N THR A 109 3.37 -2.31 14.77
CA THR A 109 4.42 -1.28 14.83
C THR A 109 5.75 -1.89 14.39
N LEU A 110 6.32 -1.37 13.31
CA LEU A 110 7.58 -1.84 12.73
C LEU A 110 8.33 -0.66 12.11
N ASP A 111 9.64 -0.57 12.39
CA ASP A 111 10.53 0.48 11.90
C ASP A 111 10.01 1.93 12.08
N GLY A 112 9.32 2.18 13.20
CA GLY A 112 8.77 3.50 13.54
C GLY A 112 7.42 3.83 12.87
N VAL A 113 6.90 2.95 12.01
CA VAL A 113 5.58 3.08 11.38
C VAL A 113 4.59 2.15 12.06
N THR A 114 3.35 2.59 12.25
CA THR A 114 2.25 1.72 12.70
C THR A 114 1.34 1.43 11.52
N PHE A 115 1.37 0.18 11.06
CA PHE A 115 0.53 -0.33 9.98
C PHE A 115 -0.77 -0.87 10.55
N THR A 116 -1.90 -0.43 10.01
CA THR A 116 -3.19 -1.07 10.30
C THR A 116 -3.42 -2.18 9.29
N CYS A 117 -3.30 -3.43 9.73
CA CYS A 117 -3.49 -4.62 8.92
C CYS A 117 -4.94 -5.09 9.01
N ILE A 118 -5.58 -5.34 7.88
CA ILE A 118 -7.01 -5.67 7.78
C ILE A 118 -7.16 -6.94 6.93
N PRO A 119 -7.92 -7.95 7.39
CA PRO A 119 -8.20 -9.14 6.60
C PRO A 119 -8.94 -8.79 5.31
N MET A 120 -8.47 -9.30 4.17
CA MET A 120 -9.13 -9.18 2.87
C MET A 120 -8.66 -10.31 1.94
N SER A 121 -9.54 -11.27 1.64
CA SER A 121 -9.26 -12.37 0.71
C SER A 121 -9.62 -12.06 -0.75
N GLU A 122 -10.58 -11.15 -0.94
CA GLU A 122 -11.09 -10.71 -2.24
C GLU A 122 -11.32 -9.19 -2.26
N GLY A 123 -11.44 -8.62 -3.47
CA GLY A 123 -11.72 -7.19 -3.65
C GLY A 123 -10.51 -6.36 -4.10
N LEU A 124 -10.73 -5.06 -4.18
CA LEU A 124 -9.71 -4.08 -4.60
C LEU A 124 -9.51 -3.06 -3.50
N VAL A 125 -8.25 -2.78 -3.15
CA VAL A 125 -7.86 -1.80 -2.11
C VAL A 125 -8.57 -0.46 -2.32
N TRP A 126 -8.65 0.01 -3.56
CA TRP A 126 -9.33 1.26 -3.89
C TRP A 126 -10.82 1.25 -3.53
N ASN A 127 -11.52 0.15 -3.77
CA ASN A 127 -12.95 0.04 -3.47
C ASN A 127 -13.17 -0.07 -1.95
N GLU A 128 -12.40 -0.93 -1.28
CA GLU A 128 -12.47 -1.08 0.18
C GLU A 128 -12.19 0.23 0.91
N LEU A 129 -11.21 1.00 0.43
CA LEU A 129 -10.95 2.33 0.97
C LEU A 129 -12.13 3.26 0.78
N MET A 130 -12.69 3.37 -0.44
CA MET A 130 -13.83 4.25 -0.68
C MET A 130 -15.02 3.89 0.22
N ASP A 131 -15.33 2.60 0.34
CA ASP A 131 -16.45 2.12 1.15
C ASP A 131 -16.25 2.44 2.63
N ARG A 132 -15.05 2.21 3.17
CA ARG A 132 -14.70 2.52 4.58
C ARG A 132 -14.65 4.01 4.87
N LEU A 133 -14.33 4.82 3.88
CA LEU A 133 -14.24 6.27 3.97
C LEU A 133 -15.58 6.96 3.68
N TYR A 134 -16.64 6.19 3.41
CA TYR A 134 -17.94 6.71 3.00
C TYR A 134 -17.85 7.63 1.76
N ILE A 135 -16.95 7.30 0.82
CA ILE A 135 -16.77 8.04 -0.42
C ILE A 135 -17.55 7.35 -1.54
N GLU A 136 -18.48 8.09 -2.13
CA GLU A 136 -19.23 7.65 -3.29
C GLU A 136 -18.54 8.07 -4.60
N LYS A 137 -18.88 7.39 -5.70
CA LYS A 137 -18.36 7.74 -7.04
C LYS A 137 -18.72 9.18 -7.45
N SER A 138 -19.85 9.70 -6.96
CA SER A 138 -20.33 11.07 -7.14
C SER A 138 -19.37 12.10 -6.55
N ASP A 139 -18.76 11.81 -5.39
CA ASP A 139 -17.80 12.70 -4.71
C ASP A 139 -16.52 12.91 -5.53
N LEU A 140 -16.16 11.90 -6.33
CA LEU A 140 -14.97 11.89 -7.18
C LEU A 140 -15.24 12.39 -8.61
N LYS A 141 -16.49 12.77 -8.92
CA LYS A 141 -16.88 13.14 -10.29
C LYS A 141 -16.21 14.46 -10.69
N GLY A 142 -15.56 14.46 -11.86
CA GLY A 142 -14.89 15.64 -12.40
C GLY A 142 -13.47 15.88 -11.88
N GLN A 143 -13.01 15.10 -10.89
CA GLN A 143 -11.63 15.16 -10.40
C GLN A 143 -10.66 14.40 -11.33
N SER A 144 -9.42 14.89 -11.42
CA SER A 144 -8.32 14.12 -12.03
C SER A 144 -8.02 12.84 -11.22
N PRO A 145 -7.36 11.82 -11.80
CA PRO A 145 -6.96 10.62 -11.07
C PRO A 145 -6.15 10.92 -9.79
N GLU A 146 -5.25 11.91 -9.85
CA GLU A 146 -4.41 12.36 -8.73
C GLU A 146 -5.24 13.07 -7.65
N GLN A 147 -6.16 13.95 -8.06
CA GLN A 147 -7.06 14.66 -7.14
C GLN A 147 -7.98 13.70 -6.37
N LYS A 148 -8.38 12.57 -6.98
CA LYS A 148 -9.16 11.54 -6.28
C LYS A 148 -8.39 10.95 -5.10
N ILE A 149 -7.08 10.78 -5.24
CA ILE A 149 -6.23 10.25 -4.17
C ILE A 149 -6.12 11.26 -3.02
N ILE A 150 -6.06 12.58 -3.32
CA ILE A 150 -6.15 13.62 -2.29
C ILE A 150 -7.47 13.50 -1.53
N THR A 151 -8.60 13.39 -2.24
CA THR A 151 -9.93 13.28 -1.60
C THR A 151 -9.99 12.07 -0.66
N VAL A 152 -9.51 10.91 -1.12
CA VAL A 152 -9.40 9.68 -0.31
C VAL A 152 -8.50 9.90 0.92
N ALA A 153 -7.31 10.46 0.74
CA ALA A 153 -6.37 10.71 1.83
C ALA A 153 -6.85 11.78 2.83
N ALA A 154 -7.69 12.72 2.39
CA ALA A 154 -8.29 13.75 3.24
C ALA A 154 -9.35 13.17 4.17
N ALA A 155 -10.08 12.13 3.72
CA ALA A 155 -11.08 11.43 4.53
C ALA A 155 -10.49 10.45 5.54
N ARG A 156 -9.15 10.31 5.63
CA ARG A 156 -8.46 9.33 6.50
C ARG A 156 -8.89 9.33 7.97
N GLY A 157 -9.45 10.43 8.48
CA GLY A 157 -9.99 10.49 9.85
C GLY A 157 -11.16 9.54 10.10
N GLU A 158 -11.88 9.15 9.05
CA GLU A 158 -12.99 8.18 9.11
C GLU A 158 -12.50 6.73 9.24
N LEU A 159 -11.21 6.48 9.01
CA LEU A 159 -10.60 5.17 9.20
C LEU A 159 -10.50 4.86 10.70
N SER A 160 -11.54 4.23 11.24
CA SER A 160 -11.54 3.68 12.59
C SER A 160 -11.32 2.17 12.54
N PHE A 161 -10.21 1.74 13.14
CA PHE A 161 -9.87 0.32 13.23
C PHE A 161 -9.70 -0.08 14.69
N LYS A 162 -10.53 -1.04 15.11
CA LYS A 162 -10.34 -1.77 16.35
C LYS A 162 -9.40 -2.95 16.06
N GLY A 163 -8.33 -3.04 16.82
CA GLY A 163 -7.33 -4.09 16.67
C GLY A 163 -6.28 -3.93 17.75
N GLU A 164 -5.74 -5.05 18.21
CA GLU A 164 -4.62 -5.06 19.13
C GLU A 164 -3.39 -4.44 18.46
N THR A 165 -2.62 -3.65 19.22
CA THR A 165 -1.30 -3.20 18.77
C THR A 165 -0.26 -4.24 19.16
N LEU A 166 0.44 -4.78 18.16
CA LEU A 166 1.41 -5.85 18.26
C LEU A 166 2.76 -5.41 17.70
N ASP A 167 3.83 -6.02 18.21
CA ASP A 167 5.09 -6.05 17.46
C ASP A 167 4.99 -7.05 16.28
N PHE A 168 5.97 -7.01 15.38
CA PHE A 168 5.95 -7.86 14.19
C PHE A 168 6.00 -9.36 14.53
N VAL A 169 6.72 -9.77 15.58
CA VAL A 169 6.84 -11.19 15.95
C VAL A 169 5.49 -11.75 16.41
N ALA A 170 4.79 -11.01 17.28
CA ALA A 170 3.46 -11.40 17.76
C ALA A 170 2.42 -11.36 16.63
N ALA A 171 2.51 -10.40 15.71
CA ALA A 171 1.63 -10.32 14.55
C ALA A 171 1.87 -11.48 13.56
N SER A 172 3.13 -11.79 13.26
CA SER A 172 3.53 -12.91 12.39
C SER A 172 3.02 -14.25 12.89
N ALA A 173 3.01 -14.45 14.22
CA ALA A 173 2.48 -15.66 14.86
C ALA A 173 0.94 -15.81 14.72
N LYS A 174 0.22 -14.77 14.29
CA LYS A 174 -1.22 -14.80 14.02
C LYS A 174 -1.56 -15.06 12.55
N THR A 175 -0.57 -15.33 11.70
CA THR A 175 -0.81 -15.69 10.30
C THR A 175 -1.44 -17.08 10.17
N ASN A 176 -2.20 -17.28 9.09
CA ASN A 176 -2.81 -18.56 8.75
C ASN A 176 -2.42 -19.02 7.33
N ALA A 177 -3.03 -20.10 6.85
CA ALA A 177 -2.75 -20.68 5.52
C ALA A 177 -3.70 -20.17 4.42
N ALA A 178 -4.46 -19.09 4.66
CA ALA A 178 -5.34 -18.52 3.66
C ALA A 178 -4.52 -18.00 2.47
N VAL A 179 -5.07 -18.20 1.28
CA VAL A 179 -4.52 -17.73 0.02
C VAL A 179 -5.56 -16.88 -0.68
N ARG A 180 -5.11 -15.98 -1.55
CA ARG A 180 -5.98 -15.06 -2.26
C ARG A 180 -7.04 -15.84 -3.04
N GLU A 181 -8.30 -15.45 -2.89
CA GLU A 181 -9.38 -16.04 -3.66
C GLU A 181 -9.39 -15.41 -5.06
N PHE A 182 -8.95 -16.18 -6.06
CA PHE A 182 -9.19 -15.80 -7.45
C PHE A 182 -10.65 -16.13 -7.75
N SER A 183 -11.50 -15.11 -7.80
CA SER A 183 -12.83 -15.22 -8.41
C SER A 183 -12.62 -15.49 -9.91
N GLY A 184 -12.47 -16.77 -10.25
CA GLY A 184 -12.33 -17.23 -11.62
C GLY A 184 -13.60 -16.90 -12.39
N ALA A 185 -13.46 -16.12 -13.47
CA ALA A 185 -14.36 -16.30 -14.59
C ALA A 185 -14.03 -17.69 -15.18
N ILE A 186 -14.93 -18.65 -14.98
CA ILE A 186 -15.10 -19.78 -15.91
C ILE A 186 -15.91 -19.25 -17.10
#